data_AF-A0A2T2N0G5-F1
#
_entry.id   AF-A0A2T2N0G5-F1
#
_cell.length_a   1.000
_cell.length_b   1.000
_cell.length_c   1.000
_cell.angle_alpha   90.00
_cell.angle_beta   90.00
_cell.angle_gamma   90.00
#
_symmetry.space_group_name_H-M   'P 1'
#
loop_
_entity.id
_entity.type
_entity.pdbx_description
1 polymer ?
#
loop_
_entity_poly.entity_id
_entity_poly.type
_entity_poly.pdbx_seq_one_letter_code
_entity_poly.pdbx_strand_id
1 'polypeptide(L)'
;RVGIFGMGGLGHLAIQFAANQGRSVVVLSHSEEKRTDALNLGAEEFYAINDAAEQEESEATDLLETLLVTRLHRLCADTKTTDWHYLTRLMAPAGRIVLLAALEQDGIIPLAPLVSQGLRIEGSLVAPRHYIMEMLEYAARNNIRPAVRKFPLNADGIQEALALLKKGDVRYRAVLVPERDAIEA
;
A
#
# COMPACT_ATOMS: atom_id res chain seq x y z
N ARG A 1 -11.39 -0.02 -11.31
CA ARG A 1 -10.30 -0.94 -10.89
C ARG A 1 -9.26 -0.18 -10.06
N VAL A 2 -8.84 -0.69 -8.90
CA VAL A 2 -7.91 0.01 -7.98
C VAL A 2 -6.64 -0.78 -7.75
N GLY A 3 -5.51 -0.16 -8.05
CA GLY A 3 -4.18 -0.68 -7.75
C GLY A 3 -3.71 -0.25 -6.37
N ILE A 4 -3.03 -1.15 -5.67
CA ILE A 4 -2.36 -0.86 -4.41
C ILE A 4 -0.90 -1.24 -4.56
N PHE A 5 -0.05 -0.21 -4.63
CA PHE A 5 1.38 -0.40 -4.72
C PHE A 5 2.02 -0.35 -3.34
N GLY A 6 2.59 -1.50 -2.95
CA GLY A 6 3.12 -1.73 -1.63
C GLY A 6 2.11 -2.38 -0.69
N MET A 7 2.48 -3.51 -0.12
CA MET A 7 1.68 -4.24 0.86
C MET A 7 2.35 -4.23 2.23
N GLY A 8 2.10 -3.16 2.99
CA GLY A 8 2.59 -2.98 4.36
C GLY A 8 1.49 -2.58 5.33
N GLY A 9 1.84 -1.81 6.37
CA GLY A 9 0.88 -1.35 7.36
C GLY A 9 -0.26 -0.47 6.81
N LEU A 10 -0.03 0.29 5.73
CA LEU A 10 -1.10 1.04 5.08
C LEU A 10 -1.78 0.23 3.96
N GLY A 11 -0.98 -0.41 3.10
CA GLY A 11 -1.49 -1.22 1.98
C GLY A 11 -2.49 -2.30 2.38
N HIS A 12 -2.26 -3.04 3.48
CA HIS A 12 -3.19 -4.10 3.88
C HIS A 12 -4.58 -3.59 4.28
N LEU A 13 -4.68 -2.36 4.81
CA LEU A 13 -5.97 -1.71 5.08
C LEU A 13 -6.57 -1.20 3.77
N ALA A 14 -5.77 -0.59 2.90
CA ALA A 14 -6.24 -0.13 1.61
C ALA A 14 -6.89 -1.26 0.79
N ILE A 15 -6.33 -2.48 0.84
CA ILE A 15 -6.90 -3.67 0.19
C ILE A 15 -8.30 -3.96 0.75
N GLN A 16 -8.40 -4.09 2.07
CA GLN A 16 -9.68 -4.38 2.74
C GLN A 16 -10.74 -3.31 2.44
N PHE A 17 -10.39 -2.02 2.52
CA PHE A 17 -11.32 -0.93 2.23
C PHE A 17 -11.76 -0.93 0.78
N ALA A 18 -10.86 -1.14 -0.18
CA ALA A 18 -11.21 -1.12 -1.59
C ALA A 18 -12.07 -2.34 -1.96
N ALA A 19 -11.70 -3.53 -1.48
CA ALA A 19 -12.43 -4.76 -1.70
C ALA A 19 -13.85 -4.70 -1.10
N ASN A 20 -13.97 -4.21 0.15
CA ASN A 20 -15.27 -4.07 0.80
C ASN A 20 -16.19 -3.04 0.12
N GLN A 21 -15.62 -2.06 -0.60
CA GLN A 21 -16.38 -1.13 -1.45
C GLN A 21 -16.76 -1.72 -2.81
N GLY A 22 -16.55 -3.03 -3.03
CA GLY A 22 -16.90 -3.72 -4.28
C GLY A 22 -15.97 -3.39 -5.45
N ARG A 23 -14.77 -2.87 -5.19
CA ARG A 23 -13.80 -2.58 -6.25
C ARG A 23 -12.98 -3.82 -6.56
N SER A 24 -12.68 -4.03 -7.84
CA SER A 24 -11.62 -4.95 -8.28
C SER A 24 -10.26 -4.40 -7.84
N VAL A 25 -9.60 -5.12 -6.93
CA VAL A 25 -8.34 -4.71 -6.29
C VAL A 25 -7.17 -5.48 -6.85
N VAL A 26 -6.19 -4.75 -7.35
CA VAL A 26 -4.92 -5.28 -7.87
C VAL A 26 -3.79 -4.89 -6.93
N VAL A 27 -3.03 -5.84 -6.42
CA VAL A 27 -1.89 -5.58 -5.53
C VAL A 27 -0.59 -5.72 -6.28
N LEU A 28 0.25 -4.70 -6.14
CA LEU A 28 1.57 -4.61 -6.75
C LEU A 28 2.62 -4.62 -5.62
N SER A 29 3.50 -5.64 -5.61
CA SER A 29 4.53 -5.86 -4.58
C SER A 29 5.86 -6.25 -5.22
N HIS A 30 6.99 -6.21 -4.50
CA HIS A 30 8.27 -6.70 -5.03
C HIS A 30 8.53 -8.19 -4.83
N SER A 31 7.79 -8.83 -3.91
CA SER A 31 7.96 -10.24 -3.63
C SER A 31 6.63 -10.95 -3.61
N GLU A 32 6.67 -12.23 -3.96
CA GLU A 32 5.53 -13.16 -3.93
C GLU A 32 5.11 -13.55 -2.51
N GLU A 33 5.95 -13.29 -1.50
CA GLU A 33 5.73 -13.70 -0.11
C GLU A 33 4.38 -13.27 0.48
N LYS A 34 3.80 -12.19 -0.04
CA LYS A 34 2.55 -11.61 0.47
C LYS A 34 1.34 -11.88 -0.44
N ARG A 35 1.48 -12.70 -1.49
CA ARG A 35 0.36 -13.02 -2.41
C ARG A 35 -0.83 -13.59 -1.66
N THR A 36 -0.61 -14.66 -0.88
CA THR A 36 -1.69 -15.34 -0.15
C THR A 36 -2.40 -14.38 0.80
N ASP A 37 -1.64 -13.58 1.55
CA ASP A 37 -2.21 -12.57 2.44
C ASP A 37 -3.03 -11.51 1.67
N ALA A 38 -2.56 -11.07 0.50
CA ALA A 38 -3.26 -10.08 -0.31
C ALA A 38 -4.63 -10.59 -0.76
N LEU A 39 -4.68 -11.82 -1.27
CA LEU A 39 -5.91 -12.48 -1.69
C LEU A 39 -6.86 -12.68 -0.49
N ASN A 40 -6.33 -13.12 0.66
CA ASN A 40 -7.11 -13.26 1.89
C ASN A 40 -7.70 -11.93 2.40
N LEU A 41 -7.03 -10.81 2.13
CA LEU A 41 -7.49 -9.46 2.48
C LEU A 41 -8.51 -8.89 1.47
N GLY A 42 -8.78 -9.60 0.37
CA GLY A 42 -9.77 -9.22 -0.64
C GLY A 42 -9.18 -8.69 -1.95
N ALA A 43 -7.89 -8.85 -2.20
CA ALA A 43 -7.33 -8.60 -3.52
C ALA A 43 -7.87 -9.63 -4.53
N GLU A 44 -8.20 -9.17 -5.74
CA GLU A 44 -8.57 -10.02 -6.86
C GLU A 44 -7.32 -10.50 -7.60
N GLU A 45 -6.34 -9.61 -7.75
CA GLU A 45 -5.09 -9.89 -8.44
C GLU A 45 -3.87 -9.47 -7.63
N PHE A 46 -2.76 -10.15 -7.88
CA PHE A 46 -1.47 -9.85 -7.29
C PHE A 46 -0.35 -10.03 -8.31
N TYR A 47 0.52 -9.03 -8.41
CA TYR A 47 1.69 -9.03 -9.26
C TYR A 47 2.95 -8.70 -8.46
N ALA A 48 3.93 -9.59 -8.52
CA ALA A 48 5.29 -9.30 -8.09
C ALA A 48 6.02 -8.56 -9.22
N ILE A 49 6.37 -7.30 -8.97
CA ILE A 49 7.16 -6.44 -9.85
C ILE A 49 8.61 -6.52 -9.38
N ASN A 50 9.45 -7.23 -10.13
CA ASN A 50 10.90 -7.20 -9.93
C ASN A 50 11.51 -6.12 -10.83
N ASP A 51 12.55 -5.43 -10.33
CA ASP A 51 13.22 -4.28 -10.98
C ASP A 51 14.01 -4.62 -12.28
N ALA A 52 13.68 -5.73 -12.96
CA ALA A 52 14.33 -6.11 -14.20
C ALA A 52 13.28 -6.44 -15.25
N ALA A 53 13.22 -5.61 -16.29
CA ALA A 53 13.10 -5.88 -17.74
C ALA A 53 12.26 -7.06 -18.29
N GLU A 54 11.60 -7.88 -17.49
CA GLU A 54 10.90 -9.11 -17.89
C GLU A 54 9.37 -8.96 -17.88
N GLN A 55 8.85 -7.75 -17.66
CA GLN A 55 7.41 -7.48 -17.79
C GLN A 55 7.08 -6.89 -19.16
N GLU A 56 7.56 -7.53 -20.23
CA GLU A 56 7.01 -7.31 -21.57
C GLU A 56 5.66 -8.03 -21.77
N GLU A 57 5.27 -8.96 -20.88
CA GLU A 57 4.09 -9.82 -21.10
C GLU A 57 3.16 -10.02 -19.88
N SER A 58 3.43 -9.40 -18.73
CA SER A 58 2.47 -9.44 -17.61
C SER A 58 1.36 -8.43 -17.84
N GLU A 59 0.49 -8.75 -18.80
CA GLU A 59 -0.77 -8.07 -19.05
C GLU A 59 -1.60 -8.05 -17.75
N ALA A 60 -1.56 -6.94 -17.02
CA ALA A 60 -2.77 -6.51 -16.34
C ALA A 60 -3.79 -6.33 -17.47
N THR A 61 -4.70 -7.29 -17.61
CA THR A 61 -5.65 -7.37 -18.72
C THR A 61 -6.55 -6.14 -18.77
N ASP A 62 -6.72 -5.46 -17.63
CA ASP A 62 -7.46 -4.20 -17.50
C ASP A 62 -6.63 -3.09 -16.81
N LEU A 63 -6.80 -1.88 -17.32
CA LEU A 63 -6.15 -0.68 -16.79
C LEU A 63 -6.71 -0.21 -15.44
N LEU A 64 -5.86 0.43 -14.64
CA LEU A 64 -6.19 0.95 -13.31
C LEU A 64 -6.78 2.36 -13.38
N GLU A 65 -7.91 2.59 -12.74
CA GLU A 65 -8.51 3.94 -12.63
C GLU A 65 -7.88 4.73 -11.49
N THR A 66 -7.49 4.05 -10.42
CA THR A 66 -6.80 4.66 -9.27
C THR A 66 -5.69 3.76 -8.80
N LEU A 67 -4.51 4.33 -8.54
CA LEU A 67 -3.36 3.66 -7.95
C LEU A 67 -3.04 4.32 -6.62
N LEU A 68 -3.12 3.56 -5.53
CA LEU A 68 -2.72 4.00 -4.20
C LEU A 68 -1.27 3.57 -3.95
N VAL A 69 -0.36 4.54 -3.84
CA VAL A 69 1.05 4.30 -3.54
C VAL A 69 1.26 4.40 -2.03
N THR A 70 1.40 3.25 -1.36
CA THR A 70 1.42 3.16 0.12
C THR A 70 2.78 2.80 0.71
N ARG A 71 3.82 2.74 -0.13
CA ARG A 71 5.19 2.39 0.25
C ARG A 71 6.10 3.60 0.16
N LEU A 72 7.10 3.62 1.04
CA LEU A 72 8.16 4.63 1.01
C LEU A 72 8.94 4.51 -0.30
N HIS A 73 9.06 5.62 -1.04
CA HIS A 73 9.88 5.66 -2.25
C HIS A 73 11.26 6.24 -1.95
N ARG A 74 12.29 5.55 -2.44
CA ARG A 74 13.50 6.21 -2.93
C ARG A 74 13.29 6.46 -4.40
N LEU A 75 13.30 7.73 -4.75
CA LEU A 75 12.84 8.23 -6.04
C LEU A 75 14.00 8.48 -7.04
N CYS A 76 15.21 8.02 -6.73
CA CYS A 76 16.46 8.30 -7.47
C CYS A 76 17.12 7.06 -8.07
N ALA A 77 17.60 7.21 -9.31
CA ALA A 77 18.10 6.23 -10.30
C ALA A 77 19.25 5.27 -9.91
N ASP A 78 19.40 4.89 -8.64
CA ASP A 78 20.34 3.85 -8.23
C ASP A 78 19.57 2.67 -7.60
N THR A 79 19.38 1.64 -8.44
CA THR A 79 19.16 0.22 -8.15
C THR A 79 17.99 -0.24 -7.25
N LYS A 80 17.15 0.64 -6.68
CA LYS A 80 15.91 0.27 -5.95
C LYS A 80 14.75 1.26 -6.17
N THR A 81 14.52 1.65 -7.43
CA THR A 81 13.57 2.70 -7.78
C THR A 81 12.25 2.16 -8.27
N THR A 82 11.17 2.84 -7.89
CA THR A 82 9.88 2.66 -8.55
C THR A 82 9.97 3.08 -10.02
N ASP A 83 9.72 2.15 -10.93
CA ASP A 83 9.59 2.46 -12.35
C ASP A 83 8.24 3.16 -12.62
N TRP A 84 8.28 4.49 -12.66
CA TRP A 84 7.12 5.31 -12.98
C TRP A 84 6.64 5.15 -14.42
N HIS A 85 7.50 4.74 -15.36
CA HIS A 85 7.08 4.45 -16.72
C HIS A 85 6.21 3.20 -16.72
N TYR A 86 6.61 2.16 -16.00
CA TYR A 86 5.80 0.97 -15.81
C TYR A 86 4.46 1.32 -15.13
N LEU A 87 4.48 2.01 -13.98
CA LEU A 87 3.24 2.33 -13.26
C LEU A 87 2.26 3.18 -14.07
N THR A 88 2.74 4.14 -14.86
CA THR A 88 1.87 4.97 -15.70
C THR A 88 1.28 4.20 -16.87
N ARG A 89 1.95 3.16 -17.40
CA ARG A 89 1.38 2.27 -18.42
C ARG A 89 0.23 1.40 -17.91
N LEU A 90 0.20 1.11 -16.60
CA LEU A 90 -0.90 0.37 -15.98
C LEU A 90 -2.16 1.22 -15.79
N MET A 91 -2.10 2.54 -16.00
CA MET A 91 -3.21 3.43 -15.71
C MET A 91 -4.16 3.56 -16.90
N ALA A 92 -5.46 3.66 -16.60
CA ALA A 92 -6.48 4.02 -17.57
C ALA A 92 -6.35 5.51 -17.95
N PRO A 93 -6.84 5.92 -19.14
CA PRO A 93 -6.99 7.33 -19.46
C PRO A 93 -7.75 8.08 -18.36
N ALA A 94 -7.29 9.28 -18.02
CA ALA A 94 -7.76 10.09 -16.90
C ALA A 94 -7.66 9.41 -15.52
N GLY A 95 -6.84 8.37 -15.40
CA GLY A 95 -6.55 7.67 -14.15
C GLY A 95 -5.82 8.53 -13.12
N ARG A 96 -5.86 8.10 -11.87
CA ARG A 96 -5.34 8.85 -10.72
C ARG A 96 -4.32 8.07 -9.91
N ILE A 97 -3.16 8.65 -9.70
CA ILE A 97 -2.12 8.11 -8.84
C ILE A 97 -2.07 8.94 -7.56
N VAL A 98 -2.33 8.30 -6.42
CA VAL A 98 -2.38 8.95 -5.10
C VAL A 98 -1.17 8.54 -4.28
N LEU A 99 -0.33 9.50 -3.96
CA LEU A 99 0.86 9.34 -3.14
C LEU A 99 0.48 9.46 -1.66
N LEU A 100 0.57 8.35 -0.92
CA LEU A 100 0.19 8.26 0.50
C LEU A 100 1.39 8.02 1.42
N ALA A 101 2.59 7.89 0.85
CA ALA A 101 3.81 7.64 1.59
C ALA A 101 4.70 8.89 1.66
N ALA A 102 5.55 8.94 2.69
CA ALA A 102 6.58 9.96 2.78
C ALA A 102 7.60 9.78 1.64
N LEU A 103 8.15 10.90 1.16
CA LEU A 103 9.22 10.93 0.18
C LEU A 103 10.51 11.31 0.89
N GLU A 104 11.55 10.49 0.78
CA GLU A 104 12.88 10.82 1.32
C GLU A 104 13.68 11.72 0.38
N GLN A 105 13.38 11.68 -0.91
CA GLN A 105 14.08 12.40 -1.99
C GLN A 105 13.10 12.74 -3.12
N ASP A 106 13.46 13.72 -3.94
CA ASP A 106 12.75 14.05 -5.17
C ASP A 106 12.81 12.90 -6.18
N GLY A 107 11.83 12.87 -7.10
CA GLY A 107 11.73 11.84 -8.12
C GLY A 107 11.44 12.31 -9.51
N ILE A 108 11.75 11.42 -10.44
CA ILE A 108 11.52 11.62 -11.86
C ILE A 108 10.20 10.97 -12.24
N ILE A 109 9.24 11.80 -12.64
CA ILE A 109 7.93 11.36 -13.12
C ILE A 109 7.87 11.58 -14.64
N PRO A 110 7.40 10.60 -15.43
CA PRO A 110 7.21 10.78 -16.86
C PRO A 110 6.06 11.74 -17.12
N LEU A 111 6.35 12.91 -17.71
CA LEU A 111 5.33 13.94 -17.98
C LEU A 111 4.48 13.64 -19.22
N ALA A 112 4.99 12.88 -20.18
CA ALA A 112 4.26 12.59 -21.41
C ALA A 112 2.91 11.88 -21.16
N PRO A 113 2.82 10.82 -20.33
CA PRO A 113 1.53 10.21 -19.97
C PRO A 113 0.54 11.15 -19.27
N LEU A 114 1.00 12.13 -18.50
CA LEU A 114 0.10 13.11 -17.86
C LEU A 114 -0.62 13.94 -18.91
N VAL A 115 0.06 14.31 -20.00
CA VAL A 115 -0.52 15.09 -21.10
C VAL A 115 -1.32 14.20 -22.05
N SER A 116 -0.74 13.09 -22.51
CA SER A 116 -1.34 12.26 -23.56
C SER A 116 -2.52 11.41 -23.07
N GLN A 117 -2.51 11.01 -21.79
CA GLN A 117 -3.57 10.20 -21.19
C GLN A 117 -4.37 10.98 -20.13
N GLY A 118 -4.02 12.22 -19.81
CA GLY A 118 -4.72 13.01 -18.80
C GLY A 118 -4.55 12.48 -17.37
N LEU A 119 -3.45 11.79 -17.08
CA LEU A 119 -3.21 11.23 -15.75
C LEU A 119 -3.10 12.33 -14.69
N ARG A 120 -3.58 12.04 -13.49
CA ARG A 120 -3.44 12.91 -12.31
C ARG A 120 -2.53 12.27 -11.28
N ILE A 121 -1.60 13.05 -10.74
CA ILE A 121 -0.77 12.64 -9.61
C ILE A 121 -1.05 13.61 -8.47
N GLU A 122 -1.48 13.08 -7.33
CA GLU A 122 -1.85 13.87 -6.16
C GLU A 122 -1.26 13.27 -4.88
N GLY A 123 -0.87 14.14 -3.94
CA GLY A 123 -0.46 13.72 -2.60
C GLY A 123 -1.63 13.79 -1.62
N SER A 124 -1.68 12.84 -0.69
CA SER A 124 -2.64 12.88 0.43
C SER A 124 -1.98 12.35 1.70
N LEU A 125 -2.08 13.11 2.78
CA LEU A 125 -1.44 12.78 4.06
C LEU A 125 -2.45 12.24 5.09
N VAL A 126 -2.96 13.10 5.97
CA VAL A 126 -3.94 12.75 6.99
C VAL A 126 -5.24 13.49 6.70
N ALA A 127 -6.36 12.77 6.79
CA ALA A 127 -7.68 13.34 6.59
C ALA A 127 -8.12 14.18 7.80
N PRO A 128 -8.98 15.19 7.59
CA PRO A 128 -9.68 15.89 8.68
C PRO A 128 -10.41 14.94 9.64
N ARG A 129 -10.60 15.36 10.90
CA ARG A 129 -11.21 14.55 11.96
C ARG A 129 -12.55 13.93 11.58
N HIS A 130 -13.43 14.67 10.90
CA HIS A 130 -14.76 14.15 10.52
C HIS A 130 -14.64 12.95 9.58
N TYR A 131 -13.77 13.01 8.57
CA TYR A 131 -13.48 11.87 7.70
C TYR A 131 -12.90 10.68 8.45
N ILE A 132 -12.05 10.91 9.46
CA ILE A 132 -11.53 9.81 10.30
C ILE A 132 -12.67 9.14 11.07
N MET A 133 -13.61 9.90 11.64
CA MET A 133 -14.76 9.34 12.36
C MET A 133 -15.66 8.52 11.44
N GLU A 134 -15.95 9.05 10.24
CA GLU A 134 -16.72 8.33 9.22
C GLU A 134 -16.01 7.03 8.77
N MET A 135 -14.69 7.08 8.59
CA MET A 135 -13.89 5.90 8.26
C MET A 135 -13.93 4.85 9.38
N LEU A 136 -13.82 5.25 10.65
CA LEU A 136 -13.90 4.34 11.79
C LEU A 136 -15.28 3.70 11.90
N GLU A 137 -16.35 4.47 11.69
CA GLU A 137 -17.71 3.96 11.68
C GLU A 137 -17.93 2.98 10.50
N TYR A 138 -17.44 3.32 9.32
CA TYR A 138 -17.45 2.43 8.16
C TYR A 138 -16.70 1.12 8.45
N ALA A 139 -15.52 1.21 9.05
CA ALA A 139 -14.71 0.04 9.40
C ALA A 139 -15.42 -0.86 10.41
N ALA A 140 -16.06 -0.27 11.43
CA ALA A 140 -16.83 -1.00 12.43
C ALA A 140 -18.01 -1.75 11.81
N ARG A 141 -18.78 -1.08 10.92
CA ARG A 141 -19.94 -1.69 10.23
C ARG A 141 -19.55 -2.83 9.29
N ASN A 142 -18.37 -2.74 8.68
CA ASN A 142 -17.91 -3.68 7.66
C ASN A 142 -16.88 -4.70 8.18
N ASN A 143 -16.63 -4.72 9.49
CA ASN A 143 -15.63 -5.58 10.13
C ASN A 143 -14.22 -5.48 9.50
N ILE A 144 -13.84 -4.27 9.09
CA ILE A 144 -12.48 -4.01 8.60
C ILE A 144 -11.57 -3.84 9.81
N ARG A 145 -10.57 -4.72 9.95
CA ARG A 145 -9.66 -4.71 11.09
C ARG A 145 -8.21 -4.71 10.63
N PRO A 146 -7.33 -3.92 11.26
CA PRO A 146 -5.91 -4.03 10.99
C PRO A 146 -5.39 -5.39 11.48
N ALA A 147 -4.51 -5.99 10.71
CA ALA A 147 -3.73 -7.14 11.15
C ALA A 147 -2.58 -6.62 12.04
N VAL A 148 -2.71 -6.86 13.35
CA VAL A 148 -1.80 -6.31 14.36
C VAL A 148 -0.90 -7.39 14.95
N ARG A 149 0.37 -7.05 15.17
CA ARG A 149 1.30 -7.78 16.03
C ARG A 149 1.48 -6.96 17.30
N LYS A 150 1.06 -7.52 18.43
CA LYS A 150 1.17 -6.87 19.74
C LYS A 150 2.59 -7.03 20.29
N PHE A 151 3.07 -6.00 20.96
CA PHE A 151 4.35 -5.96 21.66
C PHE A 151 4.13 -5.34 23.04
N PRO A 152 4.88 -5.74 24.08
CA PRO A 152 4.72 -5.12 25.39
C PRO A 152 5.15 -3.64 25.35
N LEU A 153 4.42 -2.79 26.05
CA LEU A 153 4.75 -1.38 26.22
C LEU A 153 5.86 -1.21 27.27
N ASN A 154 7.05 -1.72 26.94
CA ASN A 154 8.28 -1.57 27.71
C ASN A 154 9.48 -1.42 26.75
N ALA A 155 10.67 -1.17 27.29
CA ALA A 155 11.86 -0.89 26.48
C ALA A 155 12.18 -2.03 25.50
N ASP A 156 12.07 -3.28 25.95
CA ASP A 156 12.38 -4.46 25.14
C ASP A 156 11.37 -4.64 24.00
N GLY A 157 10.07 -4.50 24.28
CA GLY A 157 9.02 -4.59 23.27
C GLY A 157 9.11 -3.49 22.22
N ILE A 158 9.50 -2.27 22.62
CA ILE A 158 9.77 -1.17 21.68
C ILE A 158 10.97 -1.52 20.79
N GLN A 159 12.06 -2.02 21.36
CA GLN A 159 13.26 -2.36 20.61
C GLN A 159 13.01 -3.49 19.61
N GLU A 160 12.28 -4.54 20.02
CA GLU A 160 11.88 -5.64 19.14
C GLU A 160 10.99 -5.15 17.99
N ALA A 161 9.94 -4.39 18.31
CA ALA A 161 9.01 -3.86 17.32
C ALA A 161 9.71 -3.00 16.26
N LEU A 162 10.63 -2.12 16.69
CA LEU A 162 11.42 -1.28 15.78
C LEU A 162 12.41 -2.10 14.95
N ALA A 163 13.06 -3.12 15.53
CA ALA A 163 13.97 -3.99 14.79
C ALA A 163 13.26 -4.77 13.68
N LEU A 164 12.07 -5.31 13.96
CA LEU A 164 11.25 -6.01 12.97
C LEU A 164 10.69 -5.05 11.92
N LEU A 165 10.28 -3.85 12.32
CA LEU A 165 9.80 -2.82 11.40
C LEU A 165 10.90 -2.44 10.39
N LYS A 166 12.14 -2.27 10.86
CA LYS A 166 13.30 -1.94 10.01
C LYS A 166 13.64 -3.05 9.01
N LYS A 167 13.39 -4.32 9.38
CA LYS A 167 13.55 -5.48 8.48
C LYS A 167 12.40 -5.67 7.51
N GLY A 168 11.23 -5.06 7.76
CA GLY A 168 10.01 -5.29 6.98
C GLY A 168 9.22 -6.54 7.38
N ASP A 169 9.55 -7.13 8.54
CA ASP A 169 9.02 -8.41 9.04
C ASP A 169 7.75 -8.25 9.90
N VAL A 170 7.17 -7.05 9.94
CA VAL A 170 5.90 -6.80 10.62
C VAL A 170 4.74 -7.07 9.66
N ARG A 171 3.86 -8.01 10.04
CA ARG A 171 2.61 -8.34 9.35
C ARG A 171 1.43 -7.93 10.26
N TYR A 172 0.78 -6.78 10.09
CA TYR A 172 1.15 -5.63 9.24
C TYR A 172 1.32 -4.34 10.05
N ARG A 173 0.79 -4.28 11.29
CA ARG A 173 0.96 -3.15 12.23
C ARG A 173 1.52 -3.62 13.56
N ALA A 174 2.63 -3.05 14.01
CA ALA A 174 3.12 -3.23 15.37
C ALA A 174 2.30 -2.35 16.32
N VAL A 175 1.77 -2.93 17.40
CA VAL A 175 0.98 -2.22 18.42
C VAL A 175 1.59 -2.50 19.79
N LEU A 176 2.00 -1.45 20.49
CA LEU A 176 2.48 -1.55 21.87
C LEU A 176 1.27 -1.61 22.81
N VAL A 177 1.22 -2.62 23.67
CA VAL A 177 0.12 -2.83 24.61
C VAL A 177 0.60 -2.72 26.05
N PRO A 178 -0.12 -2.01 26.93
CA PRO A 178 0.18 -2.00 28.36
C PRO A 178 0.18 -3.42 28.94
N GLU A 179 1.07 -3.70 29.91
CA GLU A 179 1.18 -5.04 30.52
C GLU A 179 -0.12 -5.54 31.16
N ARG A 180 -1.01 -4.63 31.57
CA ARG A 180 -2.33 -4.97 32.12
C ARG A 180 -3.27 -5.58 31.08
N ASP A 181 -3.08 -5.26 29.81
CA ASP A 181 -3.92 -5.70 28.69
C ASP A 181 -3.29 -6.89 27.93
N ALA A 182 -2.09 -7.34 28.34
CA ALA A 182 -1.41 -8.50 27.77
C ALA A 182 -1.97 -9.85 28.27
N ILE A 183 -2.85 -9.83 29.29
CA ILE A 183 -3.37 -11.02 29.99
C ILE A 183 -4.66 -11.56 29.34
N GLU A 184 -5.32 -10.83 28.44
CA GLU A 184 -6.63 -11.21 27.87
C GLU A 184 -6.64 -11.43 26.34
N ALA A 185 -5.60 -12.05 25.77
CA ALA A 185 -5.61 -12.47 24.36
C ALA A 185 -5.11 -13.89 24.17
#